data_AF-A0A940AXW4-F1
#
_entry.id   AF-A0A940AXW4-F1
#
_cell.length_a   1.000
_cell.length_b   1.000
_cell.length_c   1.000
_cell.angle_alpha   90.00
_cell.angle_beta   90.00
_cell.angle_gamma   90.00
#
_symmetry.space_group_name_H-M   'P 1'
#
loop_
_entity.id
_entity.type
_entity.pdbx_description
1 polymer ?
#
loop_
_entity_poly.entity_id
_entity_poly.type
_entity_poly.pdbx_seq_one_letter_code
_entity_poly.pdbx_strand_id
1 'polypeptide(L)'
;MSLATQLDSFIQQNKDHVFIEAEGKPSTLSNFFTMYNSSYSPAINAQTDGIICLDDDANKWGLELRLYLNYDPPFIHATKTSSYRNNYPYRINDVNIINEMFALGYKIGLN
;
A
#
# COMPACT_ATOMS: atom_id res chain seq x y z
N MET A 1 -19.74 -1.38 -7.50
CA MET A 1 -18.30 -1.32 -7.83
C MET A 1 -17.59 -0.75 -6.62
N SER A 2 -16.65 -1.47 -6.00
CA SER A 2 -15.94 -0.97 -4.81
C SER A 2 -14.95 0.14 -5.20
N LEU A 3 -14.46 0.90 -4.22
CA LEU A 3 -13.42 1.92 -4.46
C LEU A 3 -12.13 1.29 -5.00
N ALA A 4 -11.81 0.06 -4.58
CA ALA A 4 -10.65 -0.68 -5.09
C ALA A 4 -10.77 -1.00 -6.59
N THR A 5 -11.95 -1.48 -7.04
CA THR A 5 -12.16 -1.72 -8.48
C THR A 5 -12.11 -0.42 -9.31
N GLN A 6 -12.57 0.71 -8.75
CA GLN A 6 -12.46 2.01 -9.41
C GLN A 6 -11.01 2.49 -9.48
N LEU A 7 -10.22 2.29 -8.42
CA LEU A 7 -8.77 2.55 -8.41
C LEU A 7 -8.04 1.70 -9.44
N ASP A 8 -8.29 0.39 -9.48
CA ASP A 8 -7.72 -0.51 -10.48
C ASP A 8 -7.99 -0.02 -11.91
N SER A 9 -9.26 0.29 -12.21
CA SER A 9 -9.65 0.85 -13.51
C SER A 9 -8.93 2.17 -13.83
N PHE A 10 -8.81 3.07 -12.85
CA PHE A 10 -8.12 4.34 -13.00
C PHE A 10 -6.62 4.18 -13.26
N ILE A 11 -5.96 3.28 -12.52
CA ILE A 11 -4.53 2.96 -12.67
C ILE A 11 -4.27 2.40 -14.08
N GLN A 12 -5.08 1.43 -14.52
CA GLN A 12 -4.96 0.83 -15.84
C GLN A 12 -5.18 1.83 -16.98
N GLN A 13 -6.19 2.71 -16.87
CA GLN A 13 -6.50 3.72 -17.89
C GLN A 13 -5.35 4.73 -18.07
N ASN A 14 -4.71 5.13 -16.97
CA ASN A 14 -3.56 6.04 -17.00
C ASN A 14 -2.24 5.32 -17.32
N LYS A 15 -2.23 3.98 -17.40
CA LYS A 15 -1.01 3.16 -17.46
C LYS A 15 -0.04 3.54 -16.34
N ASP A 16 -0.60 3.79 -15.16
CA ASP A 16 0.16 4.29 -14.02
C ASP A 16 0.96 3.14 -13.38
N HIS A 17 2.22 3.42 -13.04
CA HIS A 17 3.02 2.55 -12.20
C HIS A 17 2.83 3.02 -10.77
N VAL A 18 2.28 2.17 -9.91
CA VAL A 18 1.94 2.54 -8.53
C VAL A 18 2.81 1.79 -7.54
N PHE A 19 2.90 2.30 -6.32
CA PHE A 19 3.70 1.67 -5.27
C PHE A 19 2.89 1.46 -4.00
N ILE A 20 2.98 0.28 -3.39
CA ILE A 20 2.30 -0.03 -2.13
C ILE A 20 3.32 -0.25 -1.02
N GLU A 21 3.12 0.46 0.10
CA GLU A 21 3.89 0.29 1.33
C GLU A 21 3.04 -0.30 2.45
N ALA A 22 3.73 -1.02 3.34
CA ALA A 22 3.23 -1.42 4.64
C ALA A 22 4.22 -0.96 5.73
N GLU A 23 3.71 -0.19 6.69
CA GLU A 23 4.48 0.32 7.82
C GLU A 23 3.90 -0.17 9.14
N GLY A 24 4.77 -0.66 10.03
CA GLY A 24 4.35 -1.15 11.34
C GLY A 24 5.51 -1.54 12.24
N LYS A 25 5.19 -1.89 13.48
CA LYS A 25 6.13 -2.52 14.41
C LYS A 25 6.43 -3.97 14.02
N PRO A 26 7.55 -4.56 14.49
CA PRO A 26 7.92 -5.95 14.18
C PRO A 26 6.79 -6.95 14.43
N SER A 27 6.10 -6.86 15.57
CA SER A 27 4.99 -7.77 15.91
C SER A 27 3.80 -7.63 14.96
N THR A 28 3.41 -6.40 14.63
CA THR A 28 2.36 -6.10 13.66
C THR A 28 2.70 -6.60 12.26
N LEU A 29 3.94 -6.37 11.82
CA LEU A 29 4.42 -6.82 10.51
C LEU A 29 4.52 -8.34 10.42
N SER A 30 4.96 -9.02 11.48
CA SER A 30 5.00 -10.49 11.52
C SER A 30 3.61 -11.10 11.30
N ASN A 31 2.58 -10.54 11.95
CA ASN A 31 1.19 -10.97 11.74
C ASN A 31 0.72 -10.66 10.32
N PHE A 32 1.05 -9.46 9.82
CA PHE A 32 0.73 -9.07 8.45
C PHE A 32 1.36 -10.01 7.41
N PHE A 33 2.64 -10.35 7.52
CA PHE A 33 3.31 -11.29 6.61
C PHE A 33 2.65 -12.66 6.62
N THR A 34 2.28 -13.17 7.79
CA THR A 34 1.61 -14.46 7.93
C THR A 34 0.27 -14.47 7.18
N MET A 35 -0.54 -13.42 7.34
CA MET A 35 -1.82 -13.29 6.66
C MET A 35 -1.67 -13.02 5.16
N TYR A 36 -0.73 -12.16 4.77
CA TYR A 36 -0.48 -11.82 3.37
C TYR A 36 0.02 -13.05 2.61
N ASN A 37 1.04 -13.73 3.12
CA ASN A 37 1.70 -14.86 2.43
C ASN A 37 0.82 -16.12 2.37
N SER A 38 -0.22 -16.22 3.20
CA SER A 38 -1.18 -17.33 3.11
C SER A 38 -2.18 -17.16 1.96
N SER A 39 -2.38 -15.93 1.49
CA SER A 39 -3.44 -15.57 0.54
C SER A 39 -2.91 -15.01 -0.78
N TYR A 40 -1.72 -14.39 -0.77
CA TYR A 40 -1.20 -13.62 -1.87
C TYR A 40 0.24 -14.00 -2.22
N SER A 41 0.62 -13.72 -3.46
CA SER A 41 1.96 -13.98 -4.01
C SER A 41 2.45 -12.73 -4.77
N PRO A 42 3.76 -12.40 -4.74
CA PRO A 42 4.84 -13.13 -4.08
C PRO A 42 4.81 -12.98 -2.55
N ALA A 43 5.38 -13.95 -1.85
CA ALA A 43 5.53 -13.84 -0.40
C ALA A 43 6.46 -12.67 -0.03
N ILE A 44 6.11 -11.98 1.06
CA ILE A 44 6.82 -10.81 1.59
C ILE A 44 7.46 -11.11 2.95
N ASN A 45 8.47 -10.32 3.29
CA ASN A 45 9.21 -10.35 4.56
C ASN A 45 9.72 -8.95 4.92
N ALA A 46 10.45 -8.83 6.03
CA ALA A 46 10.98 -7.54 6.51
C ALA A 46 11.94 -6.85 5.53
N GLN A 47 12.51 -7.57 4.56
CA GLN A 47 13.45 -7.07 3.56
C GLN A 47 12.77 -6.74 2.23
N THR A 48 11.46 -6.98 2.10
CA THR A 48 10.70 -6.68 0.88
C THR A 48 10.61 -5.18 0.67
N ASP A 49 10.89 -4.70 -0.54
CA ASP A 49 10.71 -3.28 -0.88
C ASP A 49 9.25 -2.88 -0.66
N GLY A 50 9.07 -1.78 0.07
CA GLY A 50 7.77 -1.30 0.55
C GLY A 50 7.42 -1.71 1.98
N ILE A 51 8.25 -2.50 2.65
CA ILE A 51 8.11 -2.75 4.09
C ILE A 51 8.93 -1.74 4.88
N ILE A 52 8.24 -1.00 5.75
CA ILE A 52 8.86 -0.06 6.69
C ILE A 52 8.66 -0.61 8.11
N CYS A 53 9.71 -1.22 8.65
CA CYS A 53 9.71 -1.70 10.03
C CYS A 53 10.14 -0.56 10.96
N LEU A 54 9.27 -0.21 11.90
CA LEU A 54 9.57 0.77 12.94
C LEU A 54 10.22 0.09 14.14
N ASP A 55 10.82 0.90 15.03
CA ASP A 55 11.28 0.42 16.34
C ASP A 55 10.11 -0.01 17.24
N ASP A 56 10.36 -0.95 18.14
CA ASP A 56 9.36 -1.47 19.08
C ASP A 56 8.77 -0.36 19.98
N ASP A 57 9.57 0.67 20.29
CA ASP A 57 9.18 1.81 21.13
C ASP A 57 8.47 2.93 20.35
N ALA A 58 8.28 2.80 19.03
CA ALA A 58 7.58 3.80 18.24
C ALA A 58 6.15 4.02 18.76
N ASN A 59 5.66 5.27 18.78
CA ASN A 59 4.26 5.55 19.13
C ASN A 59 3.32 5.21 17.95
N LYS A 60 3.16 3.91 17.68
CA LYS A 60 2.30 3.37 16.63
C LYS A 60 1.60 2.11 17.11
N TRP A 61 0.32 2.00 16.78
CA TRP A 61 -0.56 0.97 17.33
C TRP A 61 -0.99 -0.08 16.29
N GLY A 62 -0.90 0.24 15.00
CA GLY A 62 -1.42 -0.61 13.93
C GLY A 62 -0.57 -0.61 12.67
N LEU A 63 -1.00 -1.45 11.72
CA LEU A 63 -0.47 -1.51 10.37
C LEU A 63 -1.01 -0.31 9.58
N GLU A 64 -0.12 0.43 8.93
CA GLU A 64 -0.53 1.39 7.92
C GLU A 64 -0.18 0.86 6.55
N LEU A 65 -1.16 0.86 5.65
CA LEU A 65 -0.96 0.59 4.23
C LEU A 65 -1.07 1.92 3.48
N ARG A 66 -0.17 2.12 2.53
CA ARG A 66 -0.12 3.35 1.73
C ARG A 66 0.04 3.00 0.27
N LEU A 67 -0.86 3.52 -0.57
CA LEU A 67 -0.78 3.41 -2.03
C LEU A 67 -0.33 4.76 -2.58
N TYR A 68 0.74 4.76 -3.36
CA TYR A 68 1.33 5.92 -4.00
C TYR A 68 1.01 5.94 -5.49
N LEU A 69 0.54 7.09 -6.00
CA LEU A 69 0.06 7.27 -7.36
C LEU A 69 0.72 8.48 -8.04
N ASN A 70 0.80 8.44 -9.37
CA ASN A 70 1.25 9.59 -10.17
C ASN A 70 0.12 10.57 -10.50
N TYR A 71 -1.12 10.09 -10.50
CA TYR A 71 -2.31 10.86 -10.84
C TYR A 71 -3.29 10.93 -9.67
N ASP A 72 -3.99 12.07 -9.56
CA ASP A 72 -5.01 12.30 -8.54
C ASP A 72 -6.33 11.60 -8.93
N PRO A 73 -6.78 10.57 -8.22
CA PRO A 73 -8.05 9.91 -8.53
C PRO A 73 -9.24 10.81 -8.13
N PRO A 74 -10.14 11.19 -9.05
CA PRO A 74 -11.19 12.19 -8.78
C PRO A 74 -12.31 11.68 -7.84
N PHE A 75 -12.31 10.40 -7.51
CA PHE A 75 -13.38 9.72 -6.76
C PHE A 75 -12.97 9.32 -5.33
N ILE A 76 -11.73 9.59 -4.92
CA ILE A 76 -11.25 9.36 -3.56
C ILE A 76 -10.26 10.46 -3.18
N HIS A 77 -10.30 10.89 -1.92
CA HIS A 77 -9.36 11.89 -1.44
C HIS A 77 -7.95 11.32 -1.32
N ALA A 78 -7.06 11.71 -2.24
CA ALA A 78 -5.63 11.45 -2.13
C ALA A 78 -4.91 12.61 -1.41
N THR A 79 -3.98 12.25 -0.54
CA THR A 79 -3.07 13.21 0.11
C THR A 79 -1.92 13.54 -0.82
N LYS A 80 -1.53 14.81 -0.91
CA LYS A 80 -0.32 15.19 -1.65
C LYS A 80 0.94 14.78 -0.90
N THR A 81 1.87 14.16 -1.61
CA THR A 81 3.17 13.74 -1.11
C THR A 81 4.18 14.88 -1.31
N SER A 82 4.84 15.35 -0.25
CA SER A 82 5.71 16.54 -0.30
C SER A 82 7.22 16.28 -0.18
N SER A 83 7.66 15.10 0.28
CA SER A 83 9.08 14.85 0.57
C SER A 83 9.57 13.40 0.47
N TYR A 84 8.72 12.41 0.74
CA TYR A 84 9.06 10.99 0.73
C TYR A 84 8.44 10.28 -0.48
N ARG A 85 9.20 9.47 -1.23
CA ARG A 85 8.78 8.93 -2.55
C ARG A 85 8.28 10.02 -3.51
N ASN A 86 9.07 11.08 -3.70
CA ASN A 86 8.72 12.25 -4.53
C ASN A 86 8.35 11.97 -5.99
N ASN A 87 8.66 10.78 -6.50
CA ASN A 87 8.19 10.34 -7.81
C ASN A 87 6.67 10.09 -7.83
N TYR A 88 6.01 10.07 -6.67
CA TYR A 88 4.58 9.84 -6.51
C TYR A 88 3.89 11.01 -5.79
N PRO A 89 3.32 11.98 -6.53
CA PRO A 89 2.70 13.17 -5.95
C PRO A 89 1.45 12.91 -5.10
N TYR A 90 0.83 11.73 -5.19
CA TYR A 90 -0.41 11.41 -4.49
C TYR A 90 -0.29 10.13 -3.68
N ARG A 91 -1.00 10.08 -2.54
CA ARG A 91 -1.03 8.91 -1.66
C ARG A 91 -2.41 8.67 -1.04
N ILE A 92 -2.82 7.41 -0.98
CA ILE A 92 -4.01 6.94 -0.26
C ILE A 92 -3.54 6.14 0.95
N ASN A 93 -4.09 6.44 2.12
CA ASN A 93 -3.78 5.77 3.40
C ASN A 93 -5.03 5.05 3.92
N ASP A 94 -5.41 3.95 3.27
CA ASP A 94 -6.60 3.19 3.64
C ASP A 94 -6.32 1.69 3.60
N VAL A 95 -6.29 1.08 4.79
CA VAL A 95 -5.98 -0.35 4.95
C VAL A 95 -7.02 -1.25 4.29
N ASN A 96 -8.30 -0.87 4.33
CA ASN A 96 -9.37 -1.71 3.78
C ASN A 96 -9.31 -1.71 2.25
N ILE A 97 -9.19 -0.52 1.65
CA ILE A 97 -9.08 -0.38 0.20
C ILE A 97 -7.84 -1.11 -0.31
N ILE A 98 -6.69 -0.93 0.34
CA ILE A 98 -5.44 -1.57 -0.13
C ILE A 98 -5.49 -3.10 0.05
N ASN A 99 -6.13 -3.61 1.09
CA ASN A 99 -6.37 -5.05 1.20
C ASN A 99 -7.24 -5.59 0.05
N GLU A 100 -8.30 -4.86 -0.34
CA GLU A 100 -9.08 -5.20 -1.53
C GLU A 100 -8.23 -5.15 -2.81
N MET A 101 -7.31 -4.19 -2.94
CA MET A 101 -6.37 -4.12 -4.08
C MET A 101 -5.50 -5.37 -4.18
N PHE A 102 -5.08 -5.98 -3.07
CA PHE A 102 -4.33 -7.25 -3.10
C PHE A 102 -5.14 -8.39 -3.72
N ALA A 103 -6.45 -8.45 -3.44
CA ALA A 103 -7.35 -9.41 -4.08
C ALA A 103 -7.53 -9.16 -5.60
N LEU A 104 -7.24 -7.94 -6.07
CA LEU A 104 -7.20 -7.57 -7.50
C LEU A 104 -5.84 -7.87 -8.16
N GLY A 105 -4.86 -8.39 -7.41
CA GLY A 105 -3.56 -8.80 -7.94
C GLY A 105 -2.42 -7.81 -7.70
N TYR A 106 -2.68 -6.70 -6.98
CA TYR A 106 -1.62 -5.80 -6.55
C TYR A 106 -0.78 -6.42 -5.44
N LYS A 107 0.46 -5.96 -5.29
CA LYS A 107 1.41 -6.45 -4.30
C LYS A 107 2.10 -5.32 -3.56
N ILE A 108 2.67 -5.65 -2.40
CA ILE A 108 3.63 -4.76 -1.75
C ILE A 108 4.80 -4.49 -2.71
N GLY A 109 5.23 -3.25 -2.76
CA GLY A 109 6.27 -2.82 -3.70
C GLY A 109 5.70 -2.16 -4.95
N LEU A 110 6.50 -2.19 -6.02
CA LEU A 110 6.14 -1.63 -7.32
C LEU A 110 5.16 -2.55 -8.06
N ASN A 111 4.13 -1.93 -8.66
CA ASN A 111 3.11 -2.56 -9.50
C ASN A 111 3.13 -1.95 -10.91
#